data_AF-A0A1Q8QKT9-F1
#
_entry.id   AF-A0A1Q8QKT9-F1
#
_cell.length_a   1.000
_cell.length_b   1.000
_cell.length_c   1.000
_cell.angle_alpha   90.00
_cell.angle_beta   90.00
_cell.angle_gamma   90.00
#
_symmetry.space_group_name_H-M   'P 1'
#
loop_
_entity.id
_entity.type
_entity.pdbx_description
1 polymer ?
#
loop_
_entity_poly.entity_id
_entity_poly.type
_entity_poly.pdbx_seq_one_letter_code
_entity_poly.pdbx_strand_id
1 'polypeptide(L)'
;MEKESTNLNAIEQGLANWHAAEKFNDIDNQIKKQIGDTSEKTYIESLNTSVTQKNCILQNIKAKKEAVNLFFTNVMTESEQIHGQLNAINEPWKGLLKRIVINPLISRAPLLSNTTSRNKRIAKTSATIHNQNMNITDIASEAQLTDLQLTLMLSMANRSQWTPWRALLLDDPTQHHDLVHASSVFDVLRDYIIDLDYQVMMSTHDSIQAKFFQRKLENEGVPSKIYQLVTRRGGVTAERMA
;
A
#
# COMPACT_ATOMS: atom_id res chain seq x y z
N MET A 1 60.94 73.20 18.86
CA MET A 1 59.52 72.79 18.92
C MET A 1 58.97 72.31 17.58
N GLU A 2 59.09 73.03 16.46
CA GLU A 2 58.55 72.56 15.16
C GLU A 2 59.31 71.37 14.52
N LYS A 3 60.62 71.26 14.75
CA LYS A 3 61.43 70.11 14.27
C LYS A 3 61.22 68.81 15.06
N GLU A 4 60.80 68.91 16.32
CA GLU A 4 60.57 67.75 17.19
C GLU A 4 59.19 67.13 16.94
N SER A 5 58.17 67.95 16.65
CA SER A 5 56.83 67.47 16.26
C SER A 5 56.83 66.77 14.90
N THR A 6 57.61 67.24 13.92
CA THR A 6 57.79 66.55 12.64
C THR A 6 58.51 65.21 12.78
N ASN A 7 59.44 65.10 13.73
CA ASN A 7 60.18 63.85 13.98
C ASN A 7 59.30 62.82 14.70
N LEU A 8 58.48 63.27 15.67
CA LEU A 8 57.48 62.44 16.35
C LEU A 8 56.44 61.88 15.38
N ASN A 9 55.90 62.72 14.48
CA ASN A 9 54.96 62.26 13.44
C ASN A 9 55.59 61.25 12.47
N ALA A 10 56.88 61.40 12.14
CA ALA A 10 57.60 60.45 11.28
C ALA A 10 57.82 59.10 12.00
N ILE A 11 58.11 59.11 13.30
CA ILE A 11 58.24 57.91 14.13
C ILE A 11 56.89 57.20 14.29
N GLU A 12 55.81 57.96 14.47
CA GLU A 12 54.45 57.41 14.61
C GLU A 12 53.95 56.78 13.29
N GLN A 13 54.21 57.43 12.14
CA GLN A 13 53.99 56.83 10.82
C GLN A 13 54.86 55.59 10.60
N GLY A 14 56.11 55.60 11.07
CA GLY A 14 56.99 54.44 11.06
C GLY A 14 56.39 53.27 11.85
N LEU A 15 56.00 53.50 13.11
CA LEU A 15 55.36 52.50 13.97
C LEU A 15 54.06 51.94 13.38
N ALA A 16 53.22 52.79 12.78
CA ALA A 16 52.00 52.36 12.12
C ALA A 16 52.28 51.43 10.92
N ASN A 17 53.29 51.77 10.10
CA ASN A 17 53.71 50.93 8.97
C ASN A 17 54.31 49.61 9.44
N TRP A 18 55.09 49.61 10.53
CA TRP A 18 55.66 48.40 11.12
C TRP A 18 54.58 47.49 11.70
N HIS A 19 53.61 48.02 12.43
CA HIS A 19 52.47 47.21 12.90
C HIS A 19 51.59 46.69 11.76
N ALA A 20 51.43 47.45 10.68
CA ALA A 20 50.74 46.96 9.49
C ALA A 20 51.50 45.80 8.83
N ALA A 21 52.83 45.90 8.74
CA ALA A 21 53.69 44.84 8.20
C ALA A 21 53.72 43.59 9.10
N GLU A 22 53.74 43.76 10.42
CA GLU A 22 53.68 42.67 11.40
C GLU A 22 52.35 41.91 11.29
N LYS A 23 51.22 42.63 11.26
CA LYS A 23 49.90 42.02 11.01
C LYS A 23 49.81 41.33 9.66
N PHE A 24 50.40 41.91 8.62
CA PHE A 24 50.45 41.28 7.30
C PHE A 24 51.23 39.95 7.34
N ASN A 25 52.38 39.92 8.03
CA ASN A 25 53.17 38.72 8.22
C ASN A 25 52.43 37.63 9.02
N ASP A 26 51.70 38.02 10.06
CA ASP A 26 50.88 37.07 10.82
C ASP A 26 49.79 36.44 9.94
N ILE A 27 49.13 37.24 9.11
CA ILE A 27 48.11 36.77 8.17
C ILE A 27 48.73 35.87 7.09
N ASP A 28 49.86 36.27 6.51
CA ASP A 28 50.57 35.50 5.48
C ASP A 28 51.08 34.17 6.03
N ASN A 29 51.59 34.13 7.28
CA ASN A 29 51.97 32.90 7.96
C ASN A 29 50.77 31.97 8.21
N GLN A 30 49.60 32.51 8.57
CA GLN A 30 48.38 31.72 8.72
C GLN A 30 47.91 31.14 7.37
N ILE A 31 47.99 31.93 6.30
CA ILE A 31 47.65 31.50 4.94
C ILE A 31 48.59 30.39 4.47
N LYS A 32 49.91 30.57 4.60
CA LYS A 32 50.91 29.55 4.26
C LYS A 32 50.74 28.27 5.06
N LYS A 33 50.39 28.38 6.34
CA LYS A 33 50.11 27.21 7.20
C LYS A 33 48.88 26.42 6.75
N GLN A 34 47.89 27.06 6.13
CA GLN A 34 46.72 26.37 5.56
C GLN A 34 46.95 25.82 4.16
N ILE A 35 47.80 26.45 3.35
CA ILE A 35 48.08 26.07 1.95
C ILE A 35 49.10 24.92 1.84
N GLY A 36 50.00 24.78 2.81
CA GLY A 36 51.08 23.77 2.77
C GLY A 36 52.10 24.04 1.66
N ASP A 37 52.49 23.01 0.90
CA ASP A 37 53.50 23.09 -0.19
C ASP A 37 52.94 23.50 -1.57
N THR A 38 51.67 23.90 -1.65
CA THR A 38 50.97 24.19 -2.91
C THR A 38 50.96 25.69 -3.22
N SER A 39 50.86 26.09 -4.50
CA SER A 39 50.67 27.52 -4.81
C SER A 39 49.26 27.97 -4.37
N GLU A 40 49.13 29.20 -3.86
CA GLU A 40 47.86 29.78 -3.41
C GLU A 40 46.75 29.69 -4.47
N LYS A 41 47.09 29.89 -5.75
CA LYS A 41 46.15 29.74 -6.86
C LYS A 41 45.64 28.31 -6.99
N THR A 42 46.52 27.32 -6.87
CA THR A 42 46.15 25.89 -6.96
C THR A 42 45.28 25.46 -5.77
N TYR A 43 45.54 26.01 -4.58
CA TYR A 43 44.73 25.77 -3.40
C TYR A 43 43.30 26.34 -3.56
N ILE A 44 43.18 27.58 -4.07
CA ILE A 44 41.88 28.20 -4.38
C ILE A 44 41.12 27.40 -5.45
N GLU A 45 41.79 26.92 -6.49
CA GLU A 45 41.18 26.05 -7.51
C GLU A 45 40.67 24.73 -6.92
N SER A 46 41.42 24.12 -6.00
CA SER A 46 40.99 22.88 -5.33
C SER A 46 39.80 23.10 -4.39
N LEU A 47 39.77 24.23 -3.67
CA LEU A 47 38.63 24.65 -2.84
C LEU A 47 37.40 24.88 -3.69
N ASN A 48 37.52 25.62 -4.79
CA ASN A 48 36.41 25.84 -5.73
C ASN A 48 35.90 24.53 -6.33
N THR A 49 36.80 23.61 -6.68
CA THR A 49 36.44 22.28 -7.17
C THR A 49 35.67 21.49 -6.11
N SER A 50 36.15 21.50 -4.86
CA SER A 50 35.50 20.82 -3.73
C SER A 50 34.12 21.41 -3.42
N VAL A 51 33.99 22.75 -3.41
CA VAL A 51 32.70 23.44 -3.25
C VAL A 51 31.73 23.05 -4.38
N THR A 52 32.21 23.01 -5.62
CA THR A 52 31.39 22.62 -6.78
C THR A 52 30.94 21.17 -6.68
N GLN A 53 31.83 20.25 -6.29
CA GLN A 53 31.49 18.85 -6.05
C GLN A 53 30.47 18.67 -4.92
N LYS A 54 30.67 19.33 -3.78
CA LYS A 54 29.73 19.28 -2.65
C LYS A 54 28.37 19.86 -3.02
N ASN A 55 28.34 20.95 -3.80
CA ASN A 55 27.10 21.51 -4.33
C ASN A 55 26.38 20.55 -5.27
N CYS A 56 27.12 19.85 -6.15
CA CYS A 56 26.55 18.81 -7.01
C CYS A 56 25.91 17.67 -6.21
N ILE A 57 26.57 17.20 -5.14
CA ILE A 57 26.03 16.17 -4.24
C ILE A 57 24.78 16.68 -3.53
N LEU A 58 24.79 17.92 -3.04
CA LEU A 58 23.67 18.52 -2.35
C LEU A 58 22.44 18.70 -3.27
N GLN A 59 22.66 19.08 -4.52
CA GLN A 59 21.62 19.12 -5.57
C GLN A 59 21.01 17.73 -5.79
N ASN A 60 21.84 16.68 -5.90
CA ASN A 60 21.36 15.31 -6.07
C ASN A 60 20.55 14.82 -4.84
N ILE A 61 21.00 15.15 -3.62
CA ILE A 61 20.26 14.81 -2.40
C ILE A 61 18.92 15.54 -2.35
N LYS A 62 18.87 16.82 -2.75
CA LYS A 62 17.61 17.58 -2.85
C LYS A 62 16.65 16.95 -3.85
N ALA A 63 17.11 16.63 -5.07
CA ALA A 63 16.30 15.97 -6.08
C ALA A 63 15.74 14.61 -5.60
N LYS A 64 16.57 13.81 -4.92
CA LYS A 64 16.11 12.54 -4.31
C LYS A 64 15.06 12.77 -3.23
N LYS A 65 15.25 13.77 -2.36
CA LYS A 65 14.27 14.12 -1.32
C LYS A 65 12.94 14.56 -1.93
N GLU A 66 12.98 15.35 -3.00
CA GLU A 66 11.79 15.78 -3.73
C GLU A 66 11.08 14.58 -4.39
N ALA A 67 11.81 13.69 -5.04
CA ALA A 67 11.25 12.47 -5.63
C ALA A 67 10.60 11.56 -4.58
N VAL A 68 11.24 11.41 -3.41
CA VAL A 68 10.69 10.65 -2.28
C VAL A 68 9.42 11.31 -1.74
N ASN A 69 9.41 12.64 -1.59
CA ASN A 69 8.22 13.37 -1.15
C ASN A 69 7.06 13.21 -2.14
N LEU A 70 7.35 13.31 -3.45
CA LEU A 70 6.35 13.11 -4.50
C LEU A 70 5.80 11.68 -4.49
N PHE A 71 6.66 10.68 -4.28
CA PHE A 71 6.22 9.30 -4.11
C PHE A 71 5.31 9.15 -2.90
N PHE A 72 5.68 9.71 -1.74
CA PHE A 72 4.83 9.67 -0.55
C PHE A 72 3.50 10.36 -0.75
N THR A 73 3.45 11.52 -1.42
CA THR A 73 2.18 12.19 -1.71
C THR A 73 1.29 11.32 -2.60
N ASN A 74 1.85 10.71 -3.65
CA ASN A 74 1.08 9.85 -4.55
C ASN A 74 0.52 8.62 -3.82
N VAL A 75 1.34 7.96 -3.01
CA VAL A 75 0.91 6.80 -2.19
C VAL A 75 -0.19 7.21 -1.20
N MET A 76 -0.09 8.40 -0.60
CA MET A 76 -1.13 8.89 0.31
C MET A 76 -2.43 9.17 -0.43
N THR A 77 -2.38 9.78 -1.62
CA THR A 77 -3.58 10.02 -2.45
C THR A 77 -4.22 8.71 -2.91
N GLU A 78 -3.43 7.74 -3.37
CA GLU A 78 -3.95 6.43 -3.79
C GLU A 78 -4.56 5.66 -2.61
N SER A 79 -3.91 5.72 -1.44
CA SER A 79 -4.44 5.15 -0.19
C SER A 79 -5.79 5.76 0.20
N GLU A 80 -5.96 7.07 0.03
CA GLU A 80 -7.24 7.76 0.25
C GLU A 80 -8.32 7.30 -0.73
N GLN A 81 -7.98 7.10 -2.00
CA GLN A 81 -8.91 6.61 -3.02
C GLN A 81 -9.37 5.17 -2.73
N ILE A 82 -8.45 4.26 -2.41
CA ILE A 82 -8.77 2.87 -2.04
C ILE A 82 -9.70 2.84 -0.83
N HIS A 83 -9.45 3.71 0.15
CA HIS A 83 -10.28 3.81 1.33
C HIS A 83 -11.70 4.31 1.03
N GLY A 84 -11.81 5.29 0.13
CA GLY A 84 -13.10 5.76 -0.39
C GLY A 84 -13.86 4.63 -1.09
N GLN A 85 -13.18 3.81 -1.88
CA GLN A 85 -13.78 2.63 -2.53
C GLN A 85 -14.22 1.59 -1.51
N LEU A 86 -13.42 1.29 -0.48
CA LEU A 86 -13.78 0.36 0.60
C LEU A 86 -15.04 0.80 1.35
N ASN A 87 -15.17 2.10 1.64
CA ASN A 87 -16.39 2.64 2.26
C ASN A 87 -17.63 2.42 1.39
N ALA A 88 -17.50 2.59 0.07
CA ALA A 88 -18.60 2.37 -0.88
C ALA A 88 -19.02 0.89 -0.98
N ILE A 89 -18.13 -0.03 -0.64
CA ILE A 89 -18.37 -1.49 -0.69
C ILE A 89 -19.09 -1.99 0.56
N ASN A 90 -19.01 -1.28 1.68
CA ASN A 90 -19.51 -1.73 2.97
C ASN A 90 -21.01 -2.08 2.95
N GLU A 91 -21.84 -1.28 2.26
CA GLU A 91 -23.28 -1.55 2.13
C GLU A 91 -23.60 -2.77 1.24
N PRO A 92 -23.09 -2.86 -0.02
CA PRO A 92 -23.23 -4.07 -0.82
C PRO A 92 -22.74 -5.33 -0.09
N TRP A 93 -21.60 -5.23 0.58
CA TRP A 93 -21.00 -6.34 1.33
C TRP A 93 -21.86 -6.80 2.49
N LYS A 94 -22.41 -5.85 3.26
CA LYS A 94 -23.38 -6.14 4.32
C LYS A 94 -24.65 -6.80 3.77
N GLY A 95 -25.11 -6.36 2.59
CA GLY A 95 -26.23 -6.97 1.89
C GLY A 95 -25.98 -8.44 1.55
N LEU A 96 -24.83 -8.75 0.96
CA LEU A 96 -24.45 -10.13 0.62
C LEU A 96 -24.25 -10.98 1.88
N LEU A 97 -23.55 -10.46 2.88
CA LEU A 97 -23.26 -11.20 4.11
C LEU A 97 -24.53 -11.59 4.86
N LYS A 98 -25.55 -10.71 4.90
CA LYS A 98 -26.87 -11.02 5.49
C LYS A 98 -27.58 -12.19 4.82
N ARG A 99 -27.31 -12.44 3.54
CA ARG A 99 -27.92 -13.54 2.79
C ARG A 99 -27.25 -14.88 3.07
N ILE A 100 -25.97 -14.86 3.44
CA ILE A 100 -25.19 -16.08 3.68
C ILE A 100 -25.12 -16.41 5.18
N VAL A 101 -24.78 -15.42 6.03
CA VAL A 101 -24.57 -15.59 7.46
C VAL A 101 -25.82 -15.20 8.24
N ILE A 102 -26.41 -16.18 8.92
CA ILE A 102 -27.64 -16.02 9.73
C ILE A 102 -27.34 -15.36 11.09
N ASN A 103 -26.08 -15.38 11.57
CA ASN A 103 -25.72 -14.85 12.88
C ASN A 103 -26.04 -13.34 12.99
N PRO A 104 -26.94 -12.92 13.91
CA PRO A 104 -27.33 -11.52 14.08
C PRO A 104 -26.18 -10.59 14.46
N LEU A 105 -25.17 -11.11 15.18
CA LEU A 105 -24.03 -10.34 15.65
C LEU A 105 -23.12 -9.92 14.49
N ILE A 106 -22.97 -10.80 13.50
CA ILE A 106 -22.12 -10.58 12.33
C ILE A 106 -22.91 -9.81 11.25
N SER A 107 -24.17 -10.18 11.01
CA SER A 107 -25.00 -9.58 9.96
C SER A 107 -25.39 -8.11 10.22
N ARG A 108 -25.41 -7.68 11.48
CA ARG A 108 -25.72 -6.29 11.88
C ARG A 108 -24.48 -5.43 12.14
N ALA A 109 -23.30 -6.05 12.19
CA ALA A 109 -22.06 -5.36 12.50
C ALA A 109 -21.71 -4.27 11.45
N PRO A 110 -21.10 -3.15 11.87
CA PRO A 110 -20.38 -2.27 10.95
C PRO A 110 -19.12 -3.02 10.47
N LEU A 111 -19.27 -3.75 9.37
CA LEU A 111 -18.29 -4.74 8.93
C LEU A 111 -16.91 -4.15 8.66
N LEU A 112 -16.80 -2.93 8.13
CA LEU A 112 -15.53 -2.20 8.04
C LEU A 112 -15.53 -1.02 9.00
N SER A 113 -14.61 -1.03 9.96
CA SER A 113 -14.19 0.14 10.71
C SER A 113 -12.80 0.57 10.28
N ASN A 114 -12.72 1.82 9.85
CA ASN A 114 -11.49 2.44 9.41
C ASN A 114 -10.84 3.13 10.59
N THR A 115 -9.69 2.62 11.01
CA THR A 115 -8.97 3.14 12.17
C THR A 115 -7.56 3.54 11.76
N THR A 116 -7.04 4.60 12.36
CA THR A 116 -5.63 4.99 12.20
C THR A 116 -4.84 4.50 13.39
N SER A 117 -3.83 3.66 13.15
CA SER A 117 -2.87 3.25 14.18
C SER A 117 -1.45 3.52 13.69
N ARG A 118 -0.63 4.18 14.52
CA ARG A 118 0.76 4.55 14.19
C ARG A 118 0.89 5.25 12.82
N ASN A 119 0.02 6.22 12.55
CA ASN A 119 -0.08 6.95 11.28
C ASN A 119 -0.33 6.06 10.04
N LYS A 120 -0.80 4.82 10.22
CA LYS A 120 -1.24 3.93 9.16
C LYS A 120 -2.75 3.77 9.23
N ARG A 121 -3.42 3.91 8.09
CA ARG A 121 -4.84 3.57 7.98
C ARG A 121 -4.97 2.04 7.95
N ILE A 122 -5.83 1.51 8.80
CA ILE A 122 -6.10 0.08 8.95
C ILE A 122 -7.61 -0.11 8.82
N ALA A 123 -8.00 -0.98 7.88
CA ALA A 123 -9.36 -1.48 7.78
C ALA A 123 -9.49 -2.70 8.70
N LYS A 124 -10.45 -2.67 9.62
CA LYS A 124 -10.72 -3.79 10.54
C LYS A 124 -12.17 -4.20 10.47
N THR A 125 -12.39 -5.50 10.66
CA THR A 125 -13.71 -6.07 10.85
C THR A 125 -14.10 -6.04 12.31
N SER A 126 -15.20 -5.36 12.62
CA SER A 126 -15.63 -5.14 14.01
C SER A 126 -17.09 -5.51 14.22
N ALA A 127 -17.38 -6.30 15.25
CA ALA A 127 -18.74 -6.52 15.74
C ALA A 127 -18.87 -6.02 17.18
N THR A 128 -20.02 -5.43 17.51
CA THR A 128 -20.30 -4.96 18.87
C THR A 128 -20.92 -6.09 19.69
N ILE A 129 -20.21 -6.55 20.72
CA ILE A 129 -20.70 -7.53 21.69
C ILE A 129 -20.63 -6.88 23.08
N HIS A 130 -21.74 -6.85 23.80
CA HIS A 130 -21.85 -6.24 25.14
C HIS A 130 -21.23 -4.83 25.23
N ASN A 131 -21.50 -3.98 24.23
CA ASN A 131 -20.97 -2.62 24.14
C ASN A 131 -19.43 -2.51 23.98
N GLN A 132 -18.76 -3.63 23.69
CA GLN A 132 -17.35 -3.69 23.35
C GLN A 132 -17.19 -4.00 21.87
N ASN A 133 -16.24 -3.32 21.22
CA ASN A 133 -15.88 -3.58 19.83
C ASN A 133 -14.85 -4.70 19.80
N MET A 134 -15.23 -5.86 19.28
CA MET A 134 -14.36 -7.02 19.14
C MET A 134 -14.16 -7.34 17.65
N ASN A 135 -13.00 -7.91 17.33
CA ASN A 135 -12.72 -8.31 15.96
C ASN A 135 -13.59 -9.51 15.58
N ILE A 136 -14.20 -9.48 14.39
CA ILE A 136 -15.02 -10.59 13.90
C ILE A 136 -14.20 -11.88 13.83
N THR A 137 -12.89 -11.80 13.56
CA THR A 137 -11.97 -12.95 13.55
C THR A 137 -11.92 -13.71 14.87
N ASP A 138 -12.19 -13.05 15.98
CA ASP A 138 -12.03 -13.63 17.31
C ASP A 138 -13.31 -14.34 17.79
N ILE A 139 -14.42 -14.15 17.08
CA ILE A 139 -15.76 -14.63 17.46
C ILE A 139 -16.35 -15.58 16.41
N ALA A 140 -16.07 -15.32 15.14
CA ALA A 140 -16.68 -16.05 14.04
C ALA A 140 -16.07 -17.45 13.88
N SER A 141 -16.92 -18.41 13.55
CA SER A 141 -16.47 -19.75 13.12
C SER A 141 -15.70 -19.69 11.80
N GLU A 142 -14.93 -20.75 11.50
CA GLU A 142 -14.16 -20.87 10.26
C GLU A 142 -15.01 -20.71 8.99
N ALA A 143 -16.19 -21.33 8.95
CA ALA A 143 -17.16 -21.18 7.86
C ALA A 143 -17.64 -19.73 7.71
N GLN A 144 -17.94 -19.05 8.82
CA GLN A 144 -18.37 -17.65 8.81
C GLN A 144 -17.25 -16.69 8.38
N LEU A 145 -15.99 -17.00 8.70
CA LEU A 145 -14.84 -16.24 8.21
C LEU A 145 -14.63 -16.42 6.71
N THR A 146 -14.85 -17.63 6.21
CA THR A 146 -14.81 -17.93 4.78
C THR A 146 -15.92 -17.17 4.04
N ASP A 147 -17.14 -17.14 4.59
CA ASP A 147 -18.25 -16.35 4.05
C ASP A 147 -17.96 -14.85 4.04
N LEU A 148 -17.35 -14.34 5.11
CA LEU A 148 -16.96 -12.94 5.21
C LEU A 148 -15.97 -12.57 4.11
N GLN A 149 -14.97 -13.42 3.87
CA GLN A 149 -13.97 -13.22 2.82
C GLN A 149 -14.59 -13.32 1.42
N LEU A 150 -15.39 -14.37 1.16
CA LEU A 150 -16.05 -14.58 -0.13
C LEU A 150 -16.98 -13.41 -0.47
N THR A 151 -17.82 -12.98 0.47
CA THR A 151 -18.73 -11.85 0.25
C THR A 151 -18.01 -10.53 0.03
N LEU A 152 -16.85 -10.32 0.68
CA LEU A 152 -16.02 -9.15 0.44
C LEU A 152 -15.46 -9.17 -0.99
N MET A 153 -14.92 -10.32 -1.41
CA MET A 153 -14.39 -10.51 -2.77
C MET A 153 -15.48 -10.32 -3.83
N LEU A 154 -16.67 -10.89 -3.63
CA LEU A 154 -17.81 -10.72 -4.55
C LEU A 154 -18.23 -9.25 -4.64
N SER A 155 -18.30 -8.54 -3.51
CA SER A 155 -18.65 -7.12 -3.49
C SER A 155 -17.62 -6.26 -4.21
N MET A 156 -16.34 -6.57 -4.01
CA MET A 156 -15.23 -5.96 -4.75
C MET A 156 -15.31 -6.23 -6.25
N ALA A 157 -15.57 -7.48 -6.64
CA ALA A 157 -15.66 -7.89 -8.04
C ALA A 157 -16.85 -7.26 -8.76
N ASN A 158 -17.95 -7.01 -8.05
CA ASN A 158 -19.12 -6.32 -8.60
C ASN A 158 -18.91 -4.81 -8.70
N ARG A 159 -18.21 -4.20 -7.72
CA ARG A 159 -18.03 -2.75 -7.69
C ARG A 159 -16.92 -2.27 -8.62
N SER A 160 -15.83 -3.03 -8.71
CA SER A 160 -14.65 -2.67 -9.48
C SER A 160 -14.59 -3.53 -10.73
N GLN A 161 -14.74 -2.91 -11.89
CA GLN A 161 -14.64 -3.60 -13.18
C GLN A 161 -13.17 -3.77 -13.57
N TRP A 162 -12.51 -4.73 -12.93
CA TRP A 162 -11.08 -5.01 -13.13
C TRP A 162 -10.75 -5.50 -14.55
N THR A 163 -11.67 -6.27 -15.14
CA THR A 163 -11.51 -6.80 -16.49
C THR A 163 -12.83 -6.73 -17.26
N PRO A 164 -12.79 -6.70 -18.61
CA PRO A 164 -13.99 -6.80 -19.43
C PRO A 164 -14.69 -8.16 -19.29
N TRP A 165 -13.96 -9.22 -18.94
CA TRP A 165 -14.52 -10.56 -18.76
C TRP A 165 -15.06 -10.70 -17.34
N ARG A 166 -16.40 -10.69 -17.23
CA ARG A 166 -17.11 -10.82 -15.95
C ARG A 166 -17.16 -12.28 -15.54
N ALA A 167 -16.05 -12.78 -15.01
CA ALA A 167 -15.93 -14.16 -14.56
C ALA A 167 -15.53 -14.25 -13.08
N LEU A 168 -16.08 -15.26 -12.39
CA LEU A 168 -15.70 -15.64 -11.04
C LEU A 168 -15.12 -17.06 -11.08
N LEU A 169 -13.85 -17.18 -10.70
CA LEU A 169 -13.14 -18.46 -10.57
C LEU A 169 -12.98 -18.73 -9.08
N LEU A 170 -13.65 -19.77 -8.57
CA LEU A 170 -13.71 -20.09 -7.14
C LEU A 170 -13.12 -21.48 -6.91
N ASP A 171 -12.10 -21.55 -6.05
CA ASP A 171 -11.51 -22.82 -5.66
C ASP A 171 -12.07 -23.28 -4.32
N ASP A 172 -12.91 -24.32 -4.38
CA ASP A 172 -13.62 -24.93 -3.24
C ASP A 172 -14.19 -23.91 -2.23
N PRO A 173 -15.05 -22.97 -2.68
CA PRO A 173 -15.53 -21.87 -1.85
C PRO A 173 -16.35 -22.30 -0.63
N THR A 174 -16.73 -23.59 -0.57
CA THR A 174 -17.61 -24.19 0.44
C THR A 174 -16.90 -25.28 1.27
N GLN A 175 -15.56 -25.31 1.30
CA GLN A 175 -14.77 -26.36 1.95
C GLN A 175 -15.16 -26.63 3.42
N HIS A 176 -15.50 -25.58 4.17
CA HIS A 176 -15.84 -25.67 5.60
C HIS A 176 -17.36 -25.61 5.87
N HIS A 177 -18.17 -25.67 4.82
CA HIS A 177 -19.63 -25.51 4.91
C HIS A 177 -20.35 -26.85 4.90
N ASP A 178 -21.42 -26.93 5.67
CA ASP A 178 -22.43 -27.97 5.45
C ASP A 178 -23.29 -27.62 4.22
N LEU A 179 -24.08 -28.58 3.75
CA LEU A 179 -24.92 -28.37 2.57
C LEU A 179 -25.92 -27.21 2.74
N VAL A 180 -26.36 -26.95 3.98
CA VAL A 180 -27.31 -25.88 4.30
C VAL A 180 -26.67 -24.51 4.12
N HIS A 181 -25.46 -24.30 4.66
CA HIS A 181 -24.75 -23.04 4.48
C HIS A 181 -24.22 -22.88 3.05
N ALA A 182 -23.71 -23.95 2.43
CA ALA A 182 -23.31 -23.95 1.02
C ALA A 182 -24.48 -23.57 0.08
N SER A 183 -25.70 -24.00 0.41
CA SER A 183 -26.91 -23.63 -0.33
C SER A 183 -27.12 -22.11 -0.40
N SER A 184 -26.88 -21.38 0.69
CA SER A 184 -27.00 -19.92 0.72
C SER A 184 -25.92 -19.23 -0.12
N VAL A 185 -24.70 -19.76 -0.12
CA VAL A 185 -23.62 -19.30 -1.01
C VAL A 185 -24.01 -19.50 -2.47
N PHE A 186 -24.53 -20.67 -2.81
CA PHE A 186 -24.99 -20.98 -4.17
C PHE A 186 -26.13 -20.08 -4.64
N ASP A 187 -27.05 -19.70 -3.75
CA ASP A 187 -28.12 -18.74 -4.10
C ASP A 187 -27.53 -17.37 -4.44
N VAL A 188 -26.51 -16.92 -3.72
CA VAL A 188 -25.81 -15.67 -4.06
C VAL A 188 -25.06 -15.80 -5.39
N LEU A 189 -24.31 -16.90 -5.61
CA LEU A 189 -23.60 -17.11 -6.88
C LEU A 189 -24.55 -17.21 -8.07
N ARG A 190 -25.72 -17.82 -7.87
CA ARG A 190 -26.78 -17.90 -8.88
C ARG A 190 -27.27 -16.52 -9.28
N ASP A 191 -27.54 -15.63 -8.33
CA ASP A 191 -27.95 -14.26 -8.65
C ASP A 191 -26.85 -13.50 -9.39
N TYR A 192 -25.57 -13.78 -9.11
CA TYR A 192 -24.46 -13.23 -9.90
C TYR A 192 -24.49 -13.71 -11.37
N ILE A 193 -24.91 -14.96 -11.62
CA ILE A 193 -25.04 -15.48 -12.97
C ILE A 193 -26.26 -14.88 -13.68
N ILE A 194 -27.42 -14.87 -13.02
CA ILE A 194 -28.70 -14.48 -13.62
C ILE A 194 -28.83 -12.96 -13.74
N ASP A 195 -28.65 -12.23 -12.64
CA ASP A 195 -28.94 -10.80 -12.58
C ASP A 195 -27.74 -9.95 -13.03
N LEU A 196 -26.53 -10.45 -12.80
CA LEU A 196 -25.30 -9.71 -13.04
C LEU A 196 -24.50 -10.24 -14.24
N ASP A 197 -24.96 -11.27 -14.95
CA ASP A 197 -24.33 -11.83 -16.15
C ASP A 197 -22.85 -12.24 -15.93
N TYR A 198 -22.56 -12.82 -14.77
CA TYR A 198 -21.24 -13.39 -14.48
C TYR A 198 -21.14 -14.83 -14.96
N GLN A 199 -20.00 -15.16 -15.57
CA GLN A 199 -19.60 -16.55 -15.79
C GLN A 199 -18.93 -17.09 -14.52
N VAL A 200 -19.54 -18.10 -13.88
CA VAL A 200 -18.98 -18.71 -12.67
C VAL A 200 -18.36 -20.06 -13.00
N MET A 201 -17.09 -20.25 -12.60
CA MET A 201 -16.39 -21.52 -12.60
C MET A 201 -15.99 -21.85 -11.16
N MET A 202 -16.42 -23.01 -10.68
CA MET A 202 -16.18 -23.45 -9.31
C MET A 202 -15.55 -24.84 -9.33
N SER A 203 -14.40 -25.01 -8.68
CA SER A 203 -13.92 -26.34 -8.29
C SER A 203 -14.46 -26.70 -6.92
N THR A 204 -14.72 -27.98 -6.72
CA THR A 204 -15.01 -28.54 -5.40
C THR A 204 -14.54 -29.98 -5.37
N HIS A 205 -14.15 -30.45 -4.18
CA HIS A 205 -13.85 -31.86 -3.97
C HIS A 205 -15.13 -32.69 -3.73
N ASP A 206 -16.26 -32.06 -3.44
CA ASP A 206 -17.52 -32.72 -3.11
C ASP A 206 -18.48 -32.81 -4.32
N SER A 207 -18.62 -34.01 -4.85
CA SER A 207 -19.54 -34.30 -5.96
C SER A 207 -21.02 -34.04 -5.64
N ILE A 208 -21.42 -34.13 -4.36
CA ILE A 208 -22.80 -33.87 -3.93
C ILE A 208 -23.08 -32.37 -4.03
N GLN A 209 -22.16 -31.53 -3.56
CA GLN A 209 -22.28 -30.07 -3.67
C GLN A 209 -22.30 -29.61 -5.13
N ALA A 210 -21.45 -30.18 -5.99
CA ALA A 210 -21.44 -29.87 -7.41
C ALA A 210 -22.78 -30.18 -8.08
N LYS A 211 -23.34 -31.38 -7.84
CA LYS A 211 -24.65 -31.78 -8.39
C LYS A 211 -25.78 -30.96 -7.81
N PHE A 212 -25.73 -30.63 -6.52
CA PHE A 212 -26.74 -29.79 -5.89
C PHE A 212 -26.76 -28.39 -6.50
N PHE A 213 -25.59 -27.80 -6.74
CA PHE A 213 -25.50 -26.50 -7.40
C PHE A 213 -25.99 -26.56 -8.85
N GLN A 214 -25.59 -27.58 -9.62
CA GLN A 214 -26.10 -27.81 -10.98
C GLN A 214 -27.64 -27.86 -11.00
N ARG A 215 -28.26 -28.64 -10.11
CA ARG A 215 -29.73 -28.75 -10.04
C ARG A 215 -30.39 -27.40 -9.74
N LYS A 216 -29.79 -26.57 -8.89
CA LYS A 216 -30.29 -25.20 -8.63
C LYS A 216 -30.25 -24.33 -9.89
N LEU A 217 -29.18 -24.43 -10.68
CA LEU A 217 -29.03 -23.66 -11.92
C LEU A 217 -30.01 -24.16 -12.99
N GLU A 218 -30.13 -25.48 -13.16
CA GLU A 218 -31.03 -26.11 -14.14
C GLU A 218 -32.51 -25.80 -13.85
N ASN A 219 -32.90 -25.77 -12.57
CA ASN A 219 -34.26 -25.39 -12.16
C ASN A 219 -34.65 -23.97 -12.59
N GLU A 220 -33.67 -23.08 -12.77
CA GLU A 220 -33.86 -21.68 -13.19
C GLU A 220 -33.51 -21.50 -14.68
N GLY A 221 -33.29 -22.59 -15.42
CA GLY A 221 -32.95 -22.56 -16.85
C GLY A 221 -31.53 -22.08 -17.17
N VAL A 222 -30.63 -22.02 -16.18
CA VAL A 222 -29.24 -21.58 -16.38
C VAL A 222 -28.39 -22.74 -16.91
N PRO A 223 -27.69 -22.56 -18.05
CA PRO A 223 -26.84 -23.61 -18.61
C PRO A 223 -25.65 -23.88 -17.69
N SER A 224 -25.52 -25.13 -17.23
CA SER A 224 -24.43 -25.56 -16.38
C SER A 224 -23.77 -26.83 -16.91
N LYS A 225 -22.50 -27.03 -16.56
CA LYS A 225 -21.71 -28.21 -16.96
C LYS A 225 -20.81 -28.60 -15.79
N ILE A 226 -20.79 -29.88 -15.46
CA ILE A 226 -19.85 -30.44 -14.48
C ILE A 226 -18.77 -31.20 -15.22
N TYR A 227 -17.51 -30.94 -14.83
CA TYR A 227 -16.35 -31.70 -15.28
C TYR A 227 -15.66 -32.32 -14.08
N GLN A 228 -15.36 -33.61 -14.19
CA GLN A 228 -14.56 -34.35 -13.23
C GLN A 228 -13.12 -34.38 -13.72
N LEU A 229 -12.18 -34.02 -12.85
CA LEU A 229 -10.75 -34.15 -13.12
C LEU A 229 -10.28 -35.55 -12.73
N VAL A 230 -9.77 -36.31 -13.71
CA VAL A 230 -9.34 -37.70 -13.55
C VAL A 230 -7.84 -37.82 -13.84
N THR A 231 -7.11 -38.51 -12.97
CA THR A 231 -5.69 -38.80 -13.16
C THR A 231 -5.50 -39.98 -14.12
N ARG A 232 -4.67 -39.78 -15.15
CA ARG A 232 -4.29 -40.80 -16.14
C ARG A 232 -2.76 -40.89 -16.24
N ARG A 233 -2.24 -41.94 -16.87
CA ARG A 233 -0.78 -42.22 -16.97
C ARG A 233 0.04 -41.07 -17.57
N GLY A 234 -0.57 -40.11 -18.28
CA GLY A 234 0.09 -38.96 -18.90
C GLY A 234 -0.31 -37.59 -18.32
N GLY A 235 -1.04 -37.53 -17.20
CA GLY A 235 -1.49 -36.27 -16.59
C GLY A 235 -2.94 -36.29 -16.11
N VAL A 236 -3.53 -35.11 -15.93
CA VAL A 236 -4.93 -34.93 -15.52
C VAL A 236 -5.79 -34.62 -16.74
N THR A 237 -6.91 -35.32 -16.90
CA THR A 237 -7.89 -35.08 -17.96
C THR A 237 -9.23 -34.67 -17.38
N ALA A 238 -9.92 -33.71 -18.01
CA ALA A 238 -11.28 -33.32 -17.64
C ALA A 238 -12.30 -34.17 -18.41
N GLU A 239 -13.14 -34.89 -17.68
CA GLU A 239 -14.24 -35.69 -18.23
C GLU A 239 -15.57 -35.04 -17.86
N ARG A 240 -16.45 -34.85 -18.83
CA ARG A 240 -17.76 -34.25 -18.56
C ARG A 240 -18.62 -35.27 -17.82
N MET A 241 -19.15 -34.87 -16.66
CA MET A 241 -20.14 -35.68 -15.96
C MET A 241 -21.49 -35.51 -16.67
N ALA A 242 -22.15 -36.64 -16.95
CA ALA A 242 -23.48 -36.69 -17.53
C ALA A 242 -24.56 -36.37 -16.50
#